data_AF-A0A1X7AE50-F1
#
_entry.id   AF-A0A1X7AE50-F1
#
_cell.length_a   1.000
_cell.length_b   1.000
_cell.length_c   1.000
_cell.angle_alpha   90.00
_cell.angle_beta   90.00
_cell.angle_gamma   90.00
#
_symmetry.space_group_name_H-M   'P 1'
#
loop_
_entity.id
_entity.type
_entity.pdbx_description
1 polymer ?
#
loop_
_entity_poly.entity_id
_entity_poly.type
_entity_poly.pdbx_seq_one_letter_code
_entity_poly.pdbx_strand_id
1 'polypeptide(L)'
;MFGYKVRKRLLPAFAAIFVLGGCALSPQNVTIAPAVNSSASQIALNGPVTVTVYDQRATPWIGDRGGVYSGNKIGIANSIQDGVRTSVEKVLLESGMQPGNSATAPQFQVFIDNLTYSVPAESYITKVDLKANIRVVVRTESGVYEGSYGAQESRRVLKAPSDEDNQIMINEILGAAILRAFEDPGLMRYMARI
;
A
#
# COMPACT_ATOMS: atom_id res chain seq x y z
N MET A 1 52.75 13.15 69.23
CA MET A 1 51.37 12.64 69.38
C MET A 1 50.42 13.79 69.05
N PHE A 2 49.95 13.94 67.81
CA PHE A 2 48.74 14.69 67.41
C PHE A 2 48.51 14.41 65.91
N GLY A 3 47.46 13.63 65.62
CA GLY A 3 47.16 13.11 64.29
C GLY A 3 46.41 14.10 63.40
N TYR A 4 46.79 14.12 62.12
CA TYR A 4 46.05 14.80 61.06
C TYR A 4 44.79 13.99 60.70
N LYS A 5 43.59 14.53 60.98
CA LYS A 5 42.33 14.00 60.44
C LYS A 5 42.04 14.63 59.07
N VAL A 6 42.36 13.91 58.00
CA VAL A 6 41.93 14.25 56.64
C VAL A 6 40.46 13.82 56.50
N ARG A 7 39.52 14.78 56.53
CA ARG A 7 38.12 14.53 56.17
C ARG A 7 38.02 14.34 54.65
N LYS A 8 38.00 13.09 54.20
CA LYS A 8 37.64 12.73 52.81
C LYS A 8 36.17 13.10 52.58
N ARG A 9 35.93 14.17 51.81
CA ARG A 9 34.60 14.45 51.25
C ARG A 9 34.33 13.43 50.14
N LEU A 10 33.46 12.47 50.40
CA LEU A 10 32.91 11.57 49.39
C LEU A 10 31.95 12.40 48.51
N LEU A 11 32.36 12.66 47.28
CA LEU A 11 31.51 13.22 46.22
C LEU A 11 30.78 12.03 45.56
N PRO A 12 29.43 11.97 45.53
CA PRO A 12 28.74 10.95 44.77
C PRO A 12 28.79 11.30 43.28
N ALA A 13 29.59 10.57 42.51
CA ALA A 13 29.59 10.66 41.05
C ALA A 13 28.35 9.92 40.52
N PHE A 14 27.28 10.66 40.25
CA PHE A 14 26.11 10.16 39.52
C PHE A 14 26.47 10.02 38.03
N ALA A 15 26.89 8.83 37.61
CA ALA A 15 27.05 8.49 36.20
C ALA A 15 25.67 8.20 35.60
N ALA A 16 25.06 9.20 34.97
CA ALA A 16 23.85 9.02 34.17
C ALA A 16 24.21 8.30 32.87
N ILE A 17 23.95 6.99 32.81
CA ILE A 17 24.06 6.21 31.57
C ILE A 17 22.84 6.57 30.70
N PHE A 18 23.04 7.46 29.74
CA PHE A 18 22.10 7.67 28.64
C PHE A 18 22.15 6.46 27.72
N VAL A 19 21.22 5.52 27.88
CA VAL A 19 20.98 4.48 26.86
C VAL A 19 20.23 5.15 25.71
N LEU A 20 20.96 5.72 24.76
CA LEU A 20 20.42 6.08 23.45
C LEU A 20 20.27 4.79 22.64
N GLY A 21 19.28 3.97 23.01
CA GLY A 21 18.85 2.85 22.21
C GLY A 21 18.07 3.38 21.00
N GLY A 22 18.76 3.60 19.89
CA GLY A 22 18.09 3.74 18.60
C GLY A 22 17.47 2.39 18.26
N CYS A 23 16.15 2.24 18.43
CA CYS A 23 15.44 1.06 17.97
C CYS A 23 15.67 0.93 16.47
N ALA A 24 16.46 -0.07 16.06
CA ALA A 24 16.58 -0.43 14.67
C ALA A 24 15.18 -0.78 14.14
N LEU A 25 14.82 -0.25 12.97
CA LEU A 25 13.58 -0.63 12.30
C LEU A 25 13.61 -2.13 12.02
N SER A 26 12.49 -2.81 12.21
CA SER A 26 12.32 -4.24 11.90
C SER A 26 11.53 -4.42 10.61
N PRO A 27 11.64 -5.61 9.96
CA PRO A 27 10.72 -5.99 8.89
C PRO A 27 9.26 -5.87 9.32
N GLN A 28 8.39 -5.59 8.34
CA GLN A 28 6.96 -5.42 8.54
C GLN A 28 6.19 -6.23 7.49
N ASN A 29 5.04 -6.78 7.87
CA ASN A 29 4.04 -7.25 6.92
C ASN A 29 2.81 -6.34 6.98
N VAL A 30 2.31 -5.91 5.82
CA VAL A 30 1.11 -5.07 5.72
C VAL A 30 -0.10 -5.87 5.27
N THR A 31 -1.26 -5.56 5.82
CA THR A 31 -2.54 -6.06 5.32
C THR A 31 -3.01 -5.18 4.16
N ILE A 32 -3.29 -5.81 3.02
CA ILE A 32 -3.81 -5.17 1.82
C ILE A 32 -5.34 -5.19 1.87
N ALA A 33 -5.92 -4.01 2.02
CA ALA A 33 -7.35 -3.73 1.99
C ALA A 33 -7.55 -2.27 1.51
N PRO A 34 -7.23 -1.96 0.24
CA PRO A 34 -7.28 -0.59 -0.26
C PRO A 34 -8.72 -0.09 -0.27
N ALA A 35 -8.99 1.00 0.45
CA ALA A 35 -10.28 1.67 0.36
C ALA A 35 -10.36 2.47 -0.95
N VAL A 36 -11.45 2.31 -1.68
CA VAL A 36 -11.74 3.08 -2.90
C VAL A 36 -12.99 3.90 -2.62
N ASN A 37 -12.82 5.20 -2.40
CA ASN A 37 -13.92 6.12 -2.21
C ASN A 37 -14.19 6.79 -3.57
N SER A 38 -14.96 6.14 -4.44
CA SER A 38 -15.39 6.79 -5.66
C SER A 38 -16.56 7.72 -5.37
N SER A 39 -16.51 8.94 -5.90
CA SER A 39 -17.73 9.72 -6.07
C SER A 39 -18.51 9.03 -7.18
N ALA A 40 -19.78 8.67 -6.94
CA ALA A 40 -20.60 7.89 -7.85
C ALA A 40 -20.40 8.32 -9.32
N SER A 41 -19.93 7.40 -10.16
CA SER A 41 -19.89 7.62 -11.60
C SER A 41 -21.31 7.96 -12.07
N GLN A 42 -21.46 9.00 -12.90
CA GLN A 42 -22.78 9.36 -13.47
C GLN A 42 -23.33 8.27 -14.40
N ILE A 43 -22.51 7.30 -14.78
CA ILE A 43 -22.88 6.20 -15.65
C ILE A 43 -23.32 5.03 -14.77
N ALA A 44 -24.62 4.75 -14.75
CA ALA A 44 -25.17 3.58 -14.07
C ALA A 44 -24.71 2.30 -14.78
N LEU A 45 -24.15 1.35 -14.01
CA LEU A 45 -23.80 0.02 -14.47
C LEU A 45 -24.87 -0.98 -14.02
N ASN A 46 -24.96 -2.14 -14.66
CA ASN A 46 -25.87 -3.22 -14.26
C ASN A 46 -25.38 -4.58 -14.77
N GLY A 47 -25.93 -5.66 -14.20
CA GLY A 47 -25.67 -7.02 -14.66
C GLY A 47 -24.56 -7.74 -13.90
N PRO A 48 -24.36 -9.04 -14.18
CA PRO A 48 -23.37 -9.86 -13.51
C PRO A 48 -21.94 -9.54 -13.98
N VAL A 49 -20.95 -9.71 -13.10
CA VAL A 49 -19.53 -9.58 -13.45
C VAL A 49 -18.69 -10.52 -12.59
N THR A 50 -17.64 -11.10 -13.18
CA THR A 50 -16.67 -11.92 -12.44
C THR A 50 -15.36 -11.17 -12.31
N VAL A 51 -14.86 -10.99 -11.09
CA VAL A 51 -13.61 -10.26 -10.83
C VAL A 51 -12.46 -11.24 -10.58
N THR A 52 -11.40 -11.11 -11.38
CA THR A 52 -10.16 -11.89 -11.18
C THR A 52 -8.97 -10.96 -11.02
N VAL A 53 -8.12 -11.24 -10.04
CA VAL A 53 -6.93 -10.43 -9.75
C VAL A 53 -5.67 -11.26 -9.88
N TYR A 54 -4.66 -10.72 -10.55
CA TYR A 54 -3.36 -11.31 -10.76
C TYR A 54 -2.28 -10.43 -10.14
N ASP A 55 -1.42 -11.00 -9.29
CA ASP A 55 -0.20 -10.33 -8.86
C ASP A 55 0.90 -10.61 -9.90
N GLN A 56 1.28 -9.57 -10.66
CA GLN A 56 2.34 -9.64 -11.66
C GLN A 56 3.58 -8.83 -11.26
N ARG A 57 3.65 -8.41 -9.99
CA ARG A 57 4.83 -7.72 -9.47
C ARG A 57 6.05 -8.63 -9.59
N ALA A 58 7.16 -8.06 -10.02
CA ALA A 58 8.42 -8.79 -10.19
C ALA A 58 9.00 -9.34 -8.87
N THR A 59 8.56 -8.79 -7.73
CA THR A 59 9.03 -9.21 -6.40
C THR A 59 7.86 -9.35 -5.44
N PRO A 60 7.92 -10.29 -4.49
CA PRO A 60 6.88 -10.44 -3.47
C PRO A 60 6.86 -9.28 -2.46
N TRP A 61 7.97 -8.53 -2.36
CA TRP A 61 8.13 -7.41 -1.44
C TRP A 61 7.55 -6.13 -2.03
N ILE A 62 6.97 -5.30 -1.17
CA ILE A 62 6.55 -3.94 -1.54
C ILE A 62 7.75 -3.00 -1.53
N GLY A 63 8.73 -3.26 -0.67
CA GLY A 63 9.98 -2.49 -0.66
C GLY A 63 10.69 -2.56 0.68
N ASP A 64 11.32 -1.45 1.07
CA ASP A 64 12.15 -1.35 2.27
C ASP A 64 11.79 -0.10 3.08
N ARG A 65 11.70 -0.24 4.40
CA ARG A 65 11.39 0.85 5.34
C ARG A 65 12.58 1.78 5.57
N GLY A 66 13.74 1.46 5.02
CA GLY A 66 14.98 2.20 5.23
C GLY A 66 15.60 1.91 6.61
N GLY A 67 16.58 2.73 6.99
CA GLY A 67 17.38 2.54 8.19
C GLY A 67 18.82 2.13 7.89
N VAL A 68 19.64 2.08 8.94
CA VAL A 68 21.09 1.86 8.85
C VAL A 68 21.45 0.44 8.41
N TYR A 69 20.52 -0.51 8.57
CA TYR A 69 20.70 -1.92 8.21
C TYR A 69 19.91 -2.27 6.96
N SER A 70 20.55 -2.96 6.03
CA SER A 70 19.89 -3.59 4.89
C SER A 70 19.01 -4.74 5.39
N GLY A 71 17.71 -4.72 5.10
CA GLY A 71 16.82 -5.86 5.43
C GLY A 71 15.44 -5.51 5.98
N ASN A 72 15.06 -4.24 6.09
CA ASN A 72 13.78 -3.82 6.67
C ASN A 72 12.65 -3.90 5.64
N LYS A 73 12.43 -5.12 5.13
CA LYS A 73 11.47 -5.37 4.06
C LYS A 73 10.04 -5.14 4.51
N ILE A 74 9.24 -4.63 3.59
CA ILE A 74 7.79 -4.59 3.68
C ILE A 74 7.23 -5.76 2.86
N GLY A 75 6.74 -6.77 3.55
CA GLY A 75 6.00 -7.90 2.99
C GLY A 75 4.50 -7.71 3.06
N ILE A 76 3.77 -8.74 2.64
CA ILE A 76 2.30 -8.75 2.63
C ILE A 76 1.81 -9.83 3.60
N ALA A 77 0.89 -9.47 4.49
CA ALA A 77 0.34 -10.36 5.52
C ALA A 77 -0.80 -11.26 5.00
N ASN A 78 -1.50 -10.82 3.96
CA ASN A 78 -2.65 -11.51 3.36
C ASN A 78 -2.46 -11.77 1.85
N SER A 79 -3.49 -12.29 1.19
CA SER A 79 -3.53 -12.38 -0.27
C SER A 79 -3.77 -10.99 -0.85
N ILE A 80 -2.79 -10.45 -1.58
CA ILE A 80 -2.94 -9.16 -2.29
C ILE A 80 -4.07 -9.25 -3.32
N GLN A 81 -4.23 -10.41 -3.95
CA GLN A 81 -5.29 -10.68 -4.92
C GLN A 81 -6.67 -10.57 -4.25
N ASP A 82 -6.85 -11.15 -3.07
CA ASP A 82 -8.14 -11.12 -2.37
C ASP A 82 -8.45 -9.73 -1.82
N GLY A 83 -7.45 -9.02 -1.30
CA GLY A 83 -7.59 -7.64 -0.84
C GLY A 83 -8.02 -6.70 -1.97
N VAL A 84 -7.37 -6.78 -3.13
CA VAL A 84 -7.74 -5.97 -4.30
C VAL A 84 -9.08 -6.42 -4.89
N ARG A 85 -9.35 -7.74 -4.97
CA ARG A 85 -10.63 -8.26 -5.47
C ARG A 85 -11.78 -7.69 -4.66
N THR A 86 -11.70 -7.79 -3.33
CA THR A 86 -12.73 -7.29 -2.41
C THR A 86 -13.02 -5.81 -2.65
N SER A 87 -11.97 -4.99 -2.80
CA SER A 87 -12.14 -3.56 -3.06
C SER A 87 -12.77 -3.27 -4.43
N VAL A 88 -12.37 -4.01 -5.47
CA VAL A 88 -12.92 -3.85 -6.83
C VAL A 88 -14.38 -4.32 -6.89
N GLU A 89 -14.71 -5.45 -6.29
CA GLU A 89 -16.08 -5.96 -6.19
C GLU A 89 -16.98 -4.98 -5.43
N LYS A 90 -16.48 -4.39 -4.34
CA LYS A 90 -17.21 -3.36 -3.60
C LYS A 90 -17.56 -2.16 -4.50
N VAL A 91 -16.61 -1.64 -5.26
CA VAL A 91 -16.87 -0.50 -6.16
C VAL A 91 -17.85 -0.87 -7.28
N LEU A 92 -17.71 -2.06 -7.85
CA LEU A 92 -18.63 -2.57 -8.88
C LEU A 92 -20.05 -2.71 -8.33
N LEU A 93 -20.19 -3.26 -7.11
CA LEU A 93 -21.45 -3.37 -6.41
C LEU A 93 -22.08 -2.00 -6.13
N GLU A 94 -21.30 -1.05 -5.63
CA GLU A 94 -21.72 0.34 -5.40
C GLU A 94 -22.10 1.06 -6.70
N SER A 95 -21.54 0.63 -7.84
CA SER A 95 -21.86 1.14 -9.18
C SER A 95 -23.07 0.48 -9.84
N GLY A 96 -23.70 -0.52 -9.18
CA GLY A 96 -24.91 -1.21 -9.65
C GLY A 96 -24.70 -2.59 -10.29
N MET A 97 -23.45 -3.05 -10.42
CA MET A 97 -23.14 -4.40 -10.91
C MET A 97 -23.40 -5.46 -9.84
N GLN A 98 -23.43 -6.72 -10.25
CA GLN A 98 -23.56 -7.88 -9.37
C GLN A 98 -22.31 -8.77 -9.48
N PRO A 99 -21.27 -8.52 -8.66
CA PRO A 99 -20.10 -9.39 -8.63
C PRO A 99 -20.49 -10.82 -8.23
N GLY A 100 -19.91 -11.79 -8.91
CA GLY A 100 -20.14 -13.19 -8.66
C GLY A 100 -19.09 -14.08 -9.31
N ASN A 101 -19.36 -15.38 -9.30
CA ASN A 101 -18.49 -16.36 -9.94
C ASN A 101 -19.26 -17.05 -11.07
N SER A 102 -19.11 -16.54 -12.28
CA SER A 102 -19.67 -17.14 -13.48
C SER A 102 -18.68 -17.07 -14.65
N ALA A 103 -18.52 -18.18 -15.35
CA ALA A 103 -17.70 -18.27 -16.55
C ALA A 103 -18.35 -17.60 -17.77
N THR A 104 -19.68 -17.42 -17.75
CA THR A 104 -20.44 -16.78 -18.84
C THR A 104 -20.66 -15.29 -18.61
N ALA A 105 -20.37 -14.78 -17.41
CA ALA A 105 -20.41 -13.34 -17.14
C ALA A 105 -19.16 -12.64 -17.72
N PRO A 106 -19.26 -11.34 -18.03
CA PRO A 106 -18.09 -10.53 -18.33
C PRO A 106 -16.98 -10.67 -17.28
N GLN A 107 -15.74 -10.81 -17.73
CA GLN A 107 -14.58 -11.00 -16.87
C GLN A 107 -13.87 -9.66 -16.66
N PHE A 108 -13.91 -9.14 -15.44
CA PHE A 108 -13.16 -7.95 -15.01
C PHE A 108 -11.84 -8.41 -14.39
N GLN A 109 -10.76 -8.35 -15.18
CA GLN A 109 -9.44 -8.80 -14.77
C GLN A 109 -8.59 -7.61 -14.33
N VAL A 110 -7.96 -7.71 -13.15
CA VAL A 110 -7.01 -6.72 -12.65
C VAL A 110 -5.64 -7.35 -12.52
N PHE A 111 -4.63 -6.74 -13.13
CA PHE A 111 -3.23 -7.15 -13.01
C PHE A 111 -2.49 -6.10 -12.19
N ILE A 112 -1.92 -6.50 -11.07
CA ILE A 112 -1.09 -5.65 -10.23
C ILE A 112 0.33 -5.74 -10.78
N ASP A 113 0.72 -4.79 -11.62
CA ASP A 113 2.03 -4.81 -12.27
C ASP A 113 3.11 -4.25 -11.34
N ASN A 114 2.75 -3.31 -10.47
CA ASN A 114 3.69 -2.65 -9.58
C ASN A 114 3.00 -2.14 -8.31
N LEU A 115 3.64 -2.37 -7.17
CA LEU A 115 3.30 -1.74 -5.89
C LEU A 115 4.61 -1.57 -5.12
N THR A 116 5.09 -0.33 -5.00
CA THR A 116 6.38 -0.03 -4.39
C THR A 116 6.29 0.97 -3.27
N TYR A 117 7.07 0.73 -2.22
CA TYR A 117 7.39 1.64 -1.14
C TYR A 117 8.91 1.79 -1.09
N SER A 118 9.44 2.99 -1.29
CA SER A 118 10.88 3.23 -1.25
C SER A 118 11.23 4.47 -0.45
N VAL A 119 12.29 4.34 0.35
CA VAL A 119 12.95 5.46 1.00
C VAL A 119 14.23 5.76 0.24
N PRO A 120 14.47 7.02 -0.20
CA PRO A 120 15.74 7.41 -0.81
C PRO A 120 16.93 7.07 0.09
N ALA A 121 18.07 6.72 -0.51
CA ALA A 121 19.28 6.34 0.21
C ALA A 121 19.94 7.56 0.88
N GLU A 122 19.39 7.99 2.00
CA GLU A 122 19.91 9.03 2.89
C GLU A 122 20.09 8.48 4.30
N SER A 123 20.99 9.07 5.10
CA SER A 123 21.25 8.64 6.48
C SER A 123 20.06 8.84 7.43
N TYR A 124 19.06 9.62 7.01
CA TYR A 124 17.82 9.86 7.73
C TYR A 124 16.63 9.69 6.80
N ILE A 125 15.53 9.14 7.31
CA ILE A 125 14.29 8.98 6.56
C ILE A 125 13.59 10.34 6.50
N THR A 126 13.83 11.07 5.42
CA THR A 126 13.26 12.40 5.16
C THR A 126 12.06 12.34 4.22
N LYS A 127 11.92 11.24 3.48
CA LYS A 127 10.97 11.09 2.40
C LYS A 127 10.59 9.62 2.15
N VAL A 128 9.35 9.41 1.71
CA VAL A 128 8.82 8.14 1.25
C VAL A 128 8.25 8.32 -0.16
N ASP A 129 8.66 7.48 -1.09
CA ASP A 129 8.09 7.38 -2.44
C ASP A 129 7.22 6.12 -2.55
N LEU A 130 5.99 6.31 -3.02
CA LEU A 130 4.97 5.28 -3.22
C LEU A 130 4.57 5.25 -4.68
N LYS A 131 4.42 4.05 -5.24
CA LYS A 131 3.90 3.87 -6.60
C LYS A 131 3.02 2.63 -6.67
N ALA A 132 1.90 2.73 -7.37
CA ALA A 132 1.07 1.60 -7.76
C ALA A 132 0.75 1.69 -9.25
N ASN A 133 0.82 0.58 -9.97
CA ASN A 133 0.34 0.49 -11.35
C ASN A 133 -0.46 -0.80 -11.50
N ILE A 134 -1.65 -0.66 -12.05
CA ILE A 134 -2.53 -1.76 -12.38
C ILE A 134 -2.88 -1.71 -13.86
N ARG A 135 -3.15 -2.88 -14.45
CA ARG A 135 -3.88 -3.00 -15.71
C ARG A 135 -5.25 -3.59 -15.45
N VAL A 136 -6.26 -3.06 -16.11
CA VAL A 136 -7.60 -3.64 -16.13
C VAL A 136 -7.88 -4.14 -17.53
N VAL A 137 -8.31 -5.40 -17.62
CA VAL A 137 -8.79 -6.01 -18.85
C VAL A 137 -10.22 -6.50 -18.62
N VAL A 138 -11.18 -5.94 -19.36
CA VAL A 138 -12.57 -6.40 -19.32
C VAL A 138 -12.85 -7.20 -20.59
N ARG A 139 -13.19 -8.48 -20.42
CA ARG A 139 -13.50 -9.40 -21.53
C ARG A 139 -14.97 -9.75 -21.53
N THR A 140 -15.58 -9.65 -22.71
CA THR A 140 -16.97 -10.03 -22.98
C THR A 140 -16.98 -10.95 -24.22
N GLU A 141 -18.13 -11.48 -24.58
CA GLU A 141 -18.29 -12.17 -25.87
C GLU A 141 -18.10 -11.24 -27.07
N SER A 142 -18.43 -9.95 -26.89
CA SER A 142 -18.45 -8.93 -27.94
C SER A 142 -17.14 -8.17 -28.11
N GLY A 143 -16.18 -8.30 -27.18
CA GLY A 143 -14.91 -7.59 -27.28
C GLY A 143 -14.04 -7.64 -26.03
N VAL A 144 -13.00 -6.79 -26.06
CA VAL A 144 -12.08 -6.57 -24.95
C VAL A 144 -11.82 -5.08 -24.78
N TYR A 145 -11.79 -4.64 -23.53
CA TYR A 145 -11.24 -3.36 -23.14
C TYR A 145 -9.96 -3.60 -22.34
N GLU A 146 -8.93 -2.77 -22.57
CA GLU A 146 -7.70 -2.78 -21.78
C GLU A 146 -7.28 -1.35 -21.44
N GLY A 147 -6.93 -1.11 -20.18
CA GLY A 147 -6.43 0.17 -19.70
C GLY A 147 -5.38 0.00 -18.61
N SER A 148 -4.42 0.91 -18.53
CA SER A 148 -3.38 0.95 -17.51
C SER A 148 -3.57 2.18 -16.61
N TYR A 149 -3.56 1.98 -15.30
CA TYR A 149 -3.84 3.04 -14.32
C TYR A 149 -2.77 3.03 -13.24
N GLY A 150 -2.24 4.22 -12.95
CA GLY A 150 -1.13 4.37 -12.02
C GLY A 150 -1.36 5.51 -11.06
N ALA A 151 -0.82 5.34 -9.85
CA ALA A 151 -0.74 6.35 -8.82
C ALA A 151 0.71 6.48 -8.37
N GLN A 152 1.16 7.70 -8.12
CA GLN A 152 2.45 7.95 -7.47
C GLN A 152 2.30 9.05 -6.43
N GLU A 153 2.99 8.89 -5.31
CA GLU A 153 3.03 9.89 -4.25
C GLU A 153 4.43 9.95 -3.63
N SER A 154 4.83 11.15 -3.23
CA SER A 154 6.08 11.41 -2.51
C SER A 154 5.76 12.20 -1.24
N ARG A 155 5.87 11.58 -0.06
CA ARG A 155 5.61 12.23 1.23
C ARG A 155 6.91 12.61 1.93
N ARG A 156 7.04 13.89 2.29
CA ARG A 156 8.09 14.33 3.22
C ARG A 156 7.67 13.98 4.64
N VAL A 157 8.60 13.44 5.41
CA VAL A 157 8.33 12.97 6.78
C VAL A 157 9.34 13.56 7.75
N LEU A 158 8.88 13.96 8.92
CA LEU A 158 9.74 14.51 9.98
C LEU A 158 10.43 13.42 10.80
N LYS A 159 9.90 12.19 10.73
CA LYS A 159 10.43 10.98 11.35
C LYS A 159 10.07 9.78 10.49
N ALA A 160 10.76 8.67 10.71
CA ALA A 160 10.41 7.39 10.10
C ALA A 160 8.92 7.05 10.35
N PRO A 161 8.14 6.69 9.31
CA PRO A 161 6.74 6.33 9.49
C PRO A 161 6.58 5.04 10.31
N SER A 162 5.55 5.02 11.14
CA SER A 162 5.17 3.83 11.92
C SER A 162 4.68 2.70 11.01
N ASP A 163 4.51 1.51 11.59
CA ASP A 163 3.95 0.36 10.88
C ASP A 163 2.55 0.68 10.34
N GLU A 164 1.73 1.33 11.16
CA GLU A 164 0.39 1.77 10.78
C GLU A 164 0.43 2.79 9.64
N ASP A 165 1.30 3.79 9.72
CA ASP A 165 1.46 4.80 8.66
C ASP A 165 1.85 4.16 7.32
N ASN A 166 2.76 3.17 7.34
CA ASN A 166 3.16 2.44 6.14
C ASN A 166 2.01 1.67 5.51
N GLN A 167 1.24 0.95 6.34
CA GLN A 167 0.08 0.23 5.86
C GLN A 167 -0.96 1.17 5.26
N ILE A 168 -1.24 2.31 5.90
CA ILE A 168 -2.18 3.32 5.40
C ILE A 168 -1.69 3.83 4.04
N MET A 169 -0.44 4.31 3.95
CA MET A 169 0.14 4.84 2.72
C MET A 169 0.08 3.84 1.55
N ILE A 170 0.39 2.58 1.81
CA ILE A 170 0.37 1.51 0.80
C ILE A 170 -1.05 1.24 0.30
N ASN A 171 -2.03 1.21 1.20
CA ASN A 171 -3.42 1.01 0.83
C ASN A 171 -4.01 2.22 0.10
N GLU A 172 -3.62 3.43 0.48
CA GLU A 172 -4.02 4.67 -0.19
C GLU A 172 -3.49 4.73 -1.62
N ILE A 173 -2.21 4.45 -1.85
CA ILE A 173 -1.64 4.51 -3.21
C ILE A 173 -2.25 3.46 -4.14
N LEU A 174 -2.50 2.26 -3.63
CA LEU A 174 -3.16 1.20 -4.38
C LEU A 174 -4.64 1.52 -4.65
N GLY A 175 -5.36 2.03 -3.65
CA GLY A 175 -6.73 2.51 -3.79
C GLY A 175 -6.86 3.63 -4.81
N ALA A 176 -5.89 4.56 -4.85
CA ALA A 176 -5.85 5.63 -5.84
C ALA A 176 -5.61 5.15 -7.27
N ALA A 177 -4.88 4.04 -7.47
CA ALA A 177 -4.72 3.44 -8.80
C ALA A 177 -6.02 2.76 -9.26
N ILE A 178 -6.71 2.06 -8.34
CA ILE A 178 -8.02 1.45 -8.60
C ILE A 178 -9.07 2.53 -8.89
N LEU A 179 -9.11 3.60 -8.08
CA LEU A 179 -10.03 4.72 -8.29
C LEU A 179 -9.91 5.31 -9.69
N ARG A 180 -8.67 5.58 -10.14
CA ARG A 180 -8.43 6.10 -11.50
C ARG A 180 -8.98 5.19 -12.61
N ALA A 181 -9.00 3.87 -12.41
CA ALA A 181 -9.63 2.97 -13.36
C ALA A 181 -11.14 3.22 -13.44
N PHE A 182 -11.81 3.37 -12.30
CA PHE A 182 -13.24 3.66 -12.24
C PHE A 182 -13.61 5.09 -12.64
N GLU A 183 -12.65 6.02 -12.59
CA GLU A 183 -12.80 7.37 -13.12
C GLU A 183 -12.58 7.45 -14.64
N ASP A 184 -12.06 6.40 -15.29
CA ASP A 184 -11.86 6.37 -16.74
C ASP A 184 -13.21 6.30 -17.49
N PRO A 185 -13.60 7.37 -18.22
CA PRO A 185 -14.86 7.37 -18.96
C PRO A 185 -14.91 6.31 -20.07
N GLY A 186 -13.77 5.91 -20.62
CA GLY A 186 -13.63 4.84 -21.61
C GLY A 186 -14.02 3.49 -21.02
N LEU A 187 -13.45 3.14 -19.88
CA LEU A 187 -13.79 1.91 -19.16
C LEU A 187 -15.26 1.93 -18.74
N MET A 188 -15.73 3.02 -18.13
CA MET A 188 -17.13 3.11 -17.68
C MET A 188 -18.13 3.01 -18.83
N ARG A 189 -17.86 3.65 -19.98
CA ARG A 189 -18.71 3.48 -21.17
C ARG A 189 -18.65 2.09 -21.78
N TYR A 190 -17.51 1.41 -21.69
CA TYR A 190 -17.40 0.02 -22.12
C TYR A 190 -18.25 -0.88 -21.23
N MET A 191 -18.09 -0.74 -19.91
CA MET A 191 -18.85 -1.47 -18.90
C MET A 191 -20.36 -1.24 -19.00
N ALA A 192 -20.81 -0.02 -19.32
CA ALA A 192 -22.25 0.28 -19.44
C ALA A 192 -22.94 -0.36 -20.66
N ARG A 193 -22.21 -1.04 -21.53
CA ARG A 193 -22.71 -1.71 -22.75
C ARG A 193 -22.76 -3.23 -22.63
N ILE A 194 -22.24 -3.78 -21.54
CA ILE A 194 -22.22 -5.23 -21.26
C ILE A 194 -23.46 -5.61 -20.47
#